data_AF-A0A7W0IYS4-F1
#
_entry.id   AF-A0A7W0IYS4-F1
#
_cell.length_a   1.000
_cell.length_b   1.000
_cell.length_c   1.000
_cell.angle_alpha   90.00
_cell.angle_beta   90.00
_cell.angle_gamma   90.00
#
_symmetry.space_group_name_H-M   'P 1'
#
loop_
_entity.id
_entity.type
_entity.pdbx_description
1 polymer ?
#
loop_
_entity_poly.entity_id
_entity_poly.type
_entity_poly.pdbx_seq_one_letter_code
_entity_poly.pdbx_strand_id
1 'polypeptide(L)'
;MVSVISTRGMISPVGVIPSMKRFKVVGQFESGIYDYDGSIAYIHMADVQKILKMEGAVTGIEVRLKDAYKAKAVAAKIEKELGYPYWARDWTQMNQTLFSALKLEKTVMFIILTLIVLVAAFNIASTLIMVVMEKTRDIAILKAMGASNGQVRKIFVLKGLMIGAVGTFVGEFLGYGLCFLLKRYEFIELPADIYYLSTLPVEVDFLDTLIIAVASMVICYLATLYPAHQASKLNPVDALRYG
;
A
#
# COMPACT_ATOMS: atom_id res chain seq x y z
N MET A 1 12.81 34.42 26.91
CA MET A 1 12.50 35.41 25.86
C MET A 1 13.25 35.01 24.61
N VAL A 2 12.62 35.04 23.43
CA VAL A 2 13.24 34.65 22.16
C VAL A 2 13.17 35.84 21.20
N SER A 3 14.21 36.04 20.39
CA SER A 3 14.27 37.09 19.38
C SER A 3 13.97 36.49 18.01
N VAL A 4 12.94 36.98 17.35
CA VAL A 4 12.62 36.61 15.96
C VAL A 4 13.25 37.65 15.04
N ILE A 5 13.99 37.18 14.04
CA ILE A 5 14.71 37.99 13.06
C ILE A 5 14.12 37.69 11.68
N SER A 6 13.66 38.72 10.98
CA SER A 6 13.17 38.60 9.60
C SER A 6 14.31 38.85 8.61
N THR A 7 14.39 38.01 7.58
CA THR A 7 15.27 38.20 6.42
C THR A 7 14.80 39.33 5.50
N ARG A 8 13.53 39.76 5.61
CA ARG A 8 13.00 40.96 4.94
C ARG A 8 13.26 42.18 5.83
N GLY A 9 14.40 42.81 5.61
CA GLY A 9 14.84 44.01 6.34
C GLY A 9 14.45 45.34 5.68
N MET A 10 14.78 46.44 6.35
CA MET A 10 14.76 47.78 5.79
C MET A 10 16.01 48.02 4.95
N ILE A 11 15.84 48.50 3.71
CA ILE A 11 16.95 48.94 2.88
C ILE A 11 17.43 50.29 3.46
N SER A 12 18.67 50.32 3.96
CA SER A 12 19.35 51.53 4.40
C SER A 12 20.56 51.83 3.50
N PRO A 13 21.11 53.05 3.50
CA PRO A 13 22.31 53.40 2.73
C PRO A 13 23.55 52.56 3.07
N VAL A 14 23.53 51.83 4.19
CA VAL A 14 24.64 50.97 4.69
C VAL A 14 24.32 49.47 4.53
N GLY A 15 23.15 49.11 3.98
CA GLY A 15 22.73 47.71 3.75
C GLY A 15 21.33 47.39 4.27
N VAL A 16 20.95 46.10 4.21
CA VAL A 16 19.65 45.60 4.67
C VAL A 16 19.68 45.38 6.18
N ILE A 17 18.93 46.19 6.93
CA ILE A 17 18.78 46.04 8.39
C ILE A 17 17.61 45.09 8.66
N PRO A 18 17.83 43.88 9.23
CA PRO A 18 16.76 42.94 9.48
C PRO A 18 15.76 43.48 10.51
N SER A 19 14.47 43.20 10.30
CA SER A 19 13.43 43.53 11.27
C SER A 19 13.48 42.51 12.42
N MET A 20 13.61 42.99 13.67
CA MET A 20 13.74 42.13 14.85
C MET A 20 12.70 42.49 15.91
N LYS A 21 12.08 41.47 16.52
CA LYS A 21 11.16 41.65 17.64
C LYS A 21 11.39 40.57 18.69
N ARG A 22 11.32 40.96 19.98
CA ARG A 22 11.42 40.05 21.11
C ARG A 22 10.04 39.53 21.48
N PHE A 23 9.94 38.23 21.72
CA PHE A 23 8.73 37.55 22.17
C PHE A 23 8.95 36.82 23.49
N LYS A 24 7.89 36.71 24.28
CA LYS A 24 7.83 35.84 25.46
C LYS A 24 7.27 34.49 25.03
N VAL A 25 7.96 33.41 25.39
CA VAL A 25 7.46 32.05 25.18
C VAL A 25 6.36 31.78 26.19
N VAL A 26 5.18 31.41 25.71
CA VAL A 26 3.98 31.17 26.54
C VAL A 26 3.62 29.69 26.67
N GLY A 27 4.16 28.85 25.78
CA GLY A 27 3.91 27.41 25.75
C GLY A 27 4.85 26.72 24.77
N GLN A 28 4.86 25.39 24.86
CA GLN A 28 5.61 24.48 24.00
C GLN A 28 4.60 23.46 23.47
N PHE A 29 4.77 22.98 22.24
CA PHE A 29 3.97 21.90 21.68
C PHE A 29 4.91 20.82 21.19
N GLU A 30 4.41 19.59 21.19
CA GLU A 30 5.09 18.42 20.65
C GLU A 30 4.11 17.75 19.70
N SER A 31 4.49 17.69 18.42
CA SER A 31 3.71 17.05 17.36
C SER A 31 4.14 15.60 17.13
N GLY A 32 5.26 15.17 17.74
CA GLY A 32 5.87 13.86 17.50
C GLY A 32 6.64 13.82 16.18
N ILE A 33 6.83 14.98 15.55
CA ILE A 33 7.53 15.13 14.28
C ILE A 33 8.69 16.11 14.51
N TYR A 34 9.91 15.59 14.59
CA TYR A 34 11.10 16.38 14.93
C TYR A 34 11.26 17.61 14.02
N ASP A 35 11.04 17.46 12.72
CA ASP A 35 11.15 18.58 11.77
C ASP A 35 10.13 19.68 12.05
N TYR A 36 8.94 19.36 12.55
CA TYR A 36 7.91 20.35 12.87
C TYR A 36 8.19 20.99 14.22
N ASP A 37 8.54 20.17 15.22
CA ASP A 37 8.81 20.63 16.59
C ASP A 37 10.06 21.51 16.66
N GLY A 38 11.06 21.23 15.80
CA GLY A 38 12.31 21.99 15.72
C GLY A 38 12.27 23.23 14.82
N SER A 39 11.29 23.35 13.91
CA SER A 39 11.28 24.41 12.89
C SER A 39 10.07 25.36 12.91
N ILE A 40 9.00 25.02 13.63
CA ILE A 40 7.75 25.80 13.62
C ILE A 40 7.55 26.51 14.96
N ALA A 41 7.21 27.79 14.88
CA ALA A 41 6.75 28.58 16.02
C ALA A 41 5.44 29.29 15.67
N TYR A 42 4.49 29.28 16.61
CA TYR A 42 3.23 30.00 16.47
C TYR A 42 3.29 31.35 17.20
N ILE A 43 2.94 32.41 16.49
CA ILE A 43 2.84 33.77 17.02
C ILE A 43 1.58 34.45 16.47
N HIS A 44 1.11 35.50 17.13
CA HIS A 44 -0.09 36.22 16.69
C HIS A 44 0.10 36.80 15.28
N MET A 45 -0.90 36.60 14.42
CA MET A 45 -0.88 37.05 13.02
C MET A 45 -0.55 38.54 12.87
N ALA A 46 -1.14 39.39 13.71
CA ALA A 46 -0.90 40.83 13.69
C ALA A 46 0.57 41.20 13.99
N ASP A 47 1.28 40.41 14.80
CA ASP A 47 2.70 40.62 15.08
C ASP A 47 3.59 40.18 13.92
N VAL A 48 3.27 39.05 13.29
CA VAL A 48 3.95 38.55 12.08
C VAL A 48 3.84 39.56 10.95
N GLN A 49 2.62 40.07 10.70
CA GLN A 49 2.35 41.03 9.63
C GLN A 49 3.18 42.31 9.80
N LYS A 50 3.35 42.80 11.04
CA LYS A 50 4.22 43.96 11.33
C LYS A 50 5.70 43.65 11.07
N ILE A 51 6.17 42.47 11.48
CA ILE A 51 7.57 42.07 11.29
C ILE A 51 7.92 41.88 9.81
N LEU A 52 7.00 41.26 9.06
CA LEU A 52 7.15 40.96 7.63
C LEU A 52 6.73 42.10 6.70
N LYS A 53 6.17 43.20 7.26
CA LYS A 53 5.61 44.34 6.53
C LYS A 53 4.51 43.94 5.55
N MET A 54 3.62 43.06 5.99
CA MET A 54 2.47 42.55 5.25
C MET A 54 1.16 43.05 5.88
N GLU A 55 0.97 44.37 5.91
CA GLU A 55 -0.25 44.96 6.48
C GLU A 55 -1.47 44.53 5.67
N GLY A 56 -2.44 43.88 6.34
CA GLY A 56 -3.65 43.38 5.69
C GLY A 56 -3.44 42.22 4.71
N ALA A 57 -2.22 41.72 4.56
CA ALA A 57 -1.88 40.63 3.63
C ALA A 57 -1.40 39.38 4.36
N VAL A 58 -1.57 38.22 3.72
CA VAL A 58 -1.09 36.91 4.21
C VAL A 58 -0.33 36.20 3.09
N THR A 59 0.57 35.29 3.48
CA THR A 59 1.34 34.48 2.51
C THR A 59 0.53 33.31 1.94
N GLY A 60 -0.50 32.86 2.65
CA GLY A 60 -1.37 31.77 2.23
C GLY A 60 -2.59 31.65 3.13
N ILE A 61 -3.56 30.88 2.67
CA ILE A 61 -4.79 30.55 3.40
C ILE A 61 -4.87 29.03 3.49
N GLU A 62 -4.98 28.51 4.70
CA GLU A 62 -5.22 27.09 4.94
C GLU A 62 -6.71 26.81 4.94
N VAL A 63 -7.15 25.83 4.15
CA VAL A 63 -8.55 25.40 4.07
C VAL A 63 -8.66 24.01 4.66
N ARG A 64 -9.31 23.90 5.84
CA ARG A 64 -9.55 22.61 6.48
C ARG A 64 -10.80 21.95 5.91
N LEU A 65 -10.64 20.73 5.40
CA LEU A 65 -11.75 19.93 4.89
C LEU A 65 -12.17 18.88 5.93
N LYS A 66 -13.47 18.54 5.93
CA LYS A 66 -13.98 17.40 6.72
C LYS A 66 -13.48 16.06 6.17
N ASP A 67 -13.27 15.99 4.86
CA ASP A 67 -12.82 14.79 4.14
C ASP A 67 -11.52 15.13 3.40
N ALA A 68 -10.41 14.57 3.89
CA ALA A 68 -9.07 14.81 3.36
C ALA A 68 -8.90 14.25 1.93
N TYR A 69 -9.66 13.24 1.53
CA TYR A 69 -9.57 12.64 0.19
C TYR A 69 -10.12 13.55 -0.90
N LYS A 70 -10.97 14.52 -0.54
CA LYS A 70 -11.48 15.54 -1.46
C LYS A 70 -10.51 16.70 -1.69
N ALA A 71 -9.38 16.74 -0.97
CA ALA A 71 -8.46 17.87 -1.02
C ALA A 71 -7.96 18.19 -2.42
N LYS A 72 -7.62 17.17 -3.23
CA LYS A 72 -7.19 17.36 -4.62
C LYS A 72 -8.28 18.00 -5.49
N ALA A 73 -9.53 17.54 -5.36
CA ALA A 73 -10.65 18.07 -6.13
C ALA A 73 -11.01 19.50 -5.70
N VAL A 74 -10.97 19.79 -4.41
CA VAL A 74 -11.21 21.14 -3.88
C VAL A 74 -10.09 22.10 -4.26
N ALA A 75 -8.82 21.67 -4.17
CA ALA A 75 -7.67 22.47 -4.61
C ALA A 75 -7.79 22.85 -6.09
N ALA A 76 -8.10 21.89 -6.97
CA ALA A 76 -8.33 22.15 -8.39
C ALA A 76 -9.49 23.12 -8.63
N LYS A 77 -10.56 23.05 -7.82
CA LYS A 77 -11.68 23.99 -7.90
C LYS A 77 -11.28 25.40 -7.47
N ILE A 78 -10.54 25.53 -6.37
CA ILE A 78 -10.03 26.81 -5.86
C ILE A 78 -9.11 27.46 -6.90
N GLU A 79 -8.18 26.69 -7.47
CA GLU A 79 -7.26 27.18 -8.49
C GLU A 79 -8.01 27.65 -9.76
N LYS A 80 -9.06 26.93 -10.16
CA LYS A 80 -9.92 27.33 -11.28
C LYS A 80 -10.71 28.61 -11.01
N GLU A 81 -11.21 28.81 -9.79
CA GLU A 81 -12.01 29.99 -9.43
C GLU A 81 -11.16 31.24 -9.20
N LEU A 82 -9.98 31.11 -8.57
CA LEU A 82 -9.09 32.23 -8.28
C LEU A 82 -8.21 32.62 -9.47
N GLY A 83 -7.76 31.65 -10.28
CA GLY A 83 -6.86 31.87 -11.40
C GLY A 83 -5.50 32.44 -11.01
N TYR A 84 -4.68 32.75 -12.02
CA TYR A 84 -3.36 33.35 -11.82
C TYR A 84 -3.47 34.72 -11.11
N PRO A 85 -2.61 35.04 -10.11
CA PRO A 85 -1.38 34.35 -9.71
C PRO A 85 -1.53 33.34 -8.55
N TYR A 86 -2.75 32.93 -8.21
CA TYR A 86 -3.00 32.05 -7.07
C TYR A 86 -2.89 30.58 -7.47
N TRP A 87 -2.33 29.75 -6.58
CA TRP A 87 -2.30 28.30 -6.73
C TRP A 87 -2.74 27.64 -5.41
N ALA A 88 -3.38 26.48 -5.51
CA ALA A 88 -3.74 25.66 -4.37
C ALA A 88 -2.82 24.42 -4.32
N ARG A 89 -2.33 24.07 -3.14
CA ARG A 89 -1.62 22.80 -2.91
C ARG A 89 -2.43 21.97 -1.94
N ASP A 90 -2.64 20.70 -2.27
CA ASP A 90 -3.26 19.76 -1.34
C ASP A 90 -2.20 19.08 -0.46
N TRP A 91 -2.65 18.48 0.64
CA TRP A 91 -1.77 17.85 1.63
C TRP A 91 -0.94 16.69 1.06
N THR A 92 -1.39 16.01 0.00
CA THR A 92 -0.61 14.94 -0.65
C THR A 92 0.54 15.52 -1.49
N GLN A 93 0.34 16.69 -2.11
CA GLN A 93 1.40 17.41 -2.82
C GLN A 93 2.42 18.01 -1.86
N MET A 94 1.96 18.55 -0.73
CA MET A 94 2.85 19.08 0.30
C MET A 94 3.75 18.00 0.90
N ASN A 95 3.28 16.75 0.93
CA ASN A 95 4.00 15.60 1.47
C ASN A 95 4.40 14.59 0.38
N GLN A 96 4.66 15.05 -0.85
CA GLN A 96 4.88 14.18 -2.01
C GLN A 96 6.00 13.15 -1.81
N THR A 97 7.08 13.49 -1.11
CA THR A 97 8.19 12.57 -0.82
C THR A 97 7.72 11.38 0.00
N LEU A 98 6.95 11.62 1.07
CA LEU A 98 6.38 10.57 1.92
C LEU A 98 5.42 9.68 1.11
N PHE A 99 4.50 10.29 0.37
CA PHE A 99 3.54 9.55 -0.45
C PHE A 99 4.19 8.72 -1.57
N SER A 100 5.25 9.25 -2.17
CA SER A 100 6.01 8.54 -3.20
C SER A 100 6.76 7.35 -2.61
N ALA A 101 7.34 7.51 -1.42
CA ALA A 101 7.99 6.42 -0.69
C ALA A 101 6.99 5.30 -0.33
N LEU A 102 5.84 5.66 0.26
CA LEU A 102 4.77 4.70 0.59
C LEU A 102 4.25 3.96 -0.65
N LYS A 103 4.10 4.66 -1.78
CA LYS A 103 3.67 4.03 -3.03
C LYS A 103 4.72 3.06 -3.58
N LEU A 104 6.00 3.44 -3.53
CA LEU A 104 7.11 2.58 -3.95
C LEU A 104 7.16 1.32 -3.09
N GLU A 105 7.05 1.47 -1.77
CA GLU A 105 7.01 0.36 -0.82
C GLU A 105 5.86 -0.61 -1.13
N LYS A 106 4.63 -0.11 -1.28
CA LYS A 106 3.48 -0.94 -1.70
C LYS A 106 3.73 -1.67 -3.02
N THR A 107 4.38 -1.01 -3.98
CA THR A 107 4.70 -1.63 -5.28
C THR A 107 5.71 -2.77 -5.13
N VAL A 108 6.74 -2.57 -4.30
CA VAL A 108 7.75 -3.61 -4.02
C VAL A 108 7.12 -4.80 -3.30
N MET A 109 6.27 -4.54 -2.30
CA MET A 109 5.52 -5.60 -1.59
C MET A 109 4.64 -6.41 -2.53
N PHE A 110 3.95 -5.77 -3.46
CA PHE A 110 3.15 -6.45 -4.49
C PHE A 110 4.00 -7.38 -5.37
N ILE A 111 5.20 -6.94 -5.79
CA ILE A 111 6.12 -7.76 -6.59
C ILE A 111 6.58 -8.99 -5.80
N ILE A 112 7.01 -8.81 -4.55
CA ILE A 112 7.48 -9.90 -3.68
C ILE A 112 6.36 -10.92 -3.44
N LEU A 113 5.16 -10.45 -3.09
CA LEU A 113 4.00 -11.32 -2.87
C LEU A 113 3.66 -12.12 -4.14
N THR A 114 3.66 -11.46 -5.30
CA THR A 114 3.41 -12.13 -6.59
C THR A 114 4.44 -13.23 -6.85
N LEU A 115 5.72 -12.98 -6.57
CA LEU A 115 6.78 -13.97 -6.75
C LEU A 115 6.59 -15.18 -5.82
N ILE A 116 6.25 -14.95 -4.55
CA ILE A 116 5.97 -16.02 -3.59
C ILE A 116 4.80 -16.89 -4.05
N VAL A 117 3.71 -16.27 -4.50
CA VAL A 117 2.54 -16.98 -5.04
C VAL A 117 2.90 -17.79 -6.28
N LEU A 118 3.75 -17.24 -7.16
CA LEU A 118 4.21 -17.91 -8.37
C LEU A 118 5.05 -19.16 -8.02
N VAL A 119 5.98 -19.05 -7.07
CA VAL A 119 6.75 -20.20 -6.55
C VAL A 119 5.83 -21.26 -5.95
N ALA A 120 4.84 -20.86 -5.15
CA ALA A 120 3.86 -21.77 -4.60
C ALA A 120 3.03 -22.48 -5.68
N ALA A 121 2.64 -21.76 -6.74
CA ALA A 121 1.89 -22.33 -7.85
C ALA A 121 2.71 -23.34 -8.67
N PHE A 122 4.02 -23.11 -8.86
CA PHE A 122 4.93 -24.12 -9.43
C PHE A 122 5.03 -25.37 -8.56
N ASN A 123 5.02 -25.21 -7.24
CA ASN A 123 5.00 -26.35 -6.33
C ASN A 123 3.71 -27.17 -6.51
N ILE A 124 2.54 -26.52 -6.56
CA ILE A 124 1.26 -27.18 -6.85
C ILE A 124 1.30 -27.91 -8.20
N ALA A 125 1.84 -27.27 -9.25
CA ALA A 125 1.95 -27.90 -10.56
C ALA A 125 2.82 -29.16 -10.51
N SER A 126 3.99 -29.08 -9.84
CA SER A 126 4.89 -30.23 -9.64
C SER A 126 4.22 -31.37 -8.88
N THR A 127 3.49 -31.06 -7.81
CA THR A 127 2.74 -32.06 -7.04
C THR A 127 1.61 -32.68 -7.87
N LEU A 128 0.89 -31.89 -8.66
CA LEU A 128 -0.15 -32.42 -9.54
C LEU A 128 0.41 -33.33 -10.63
N ILE A 129 1.56 -32.99 -11.21
CA ILE A 129 2.25 -33.87 -12.18
C ILE A 129 2.61 -35.20 -11.52
N MET A 130 3.15 -35.17 -10.30
CA MET A 130 3.45 -36.38 -9.53
C MET A 130 2.20 -37.22 -9.29
N VAL A 131 1.09 -36.60 -8.86
CA VAL A 131 -0.20 -37.29 -8.66
C VAL A 131 -0.72 -37.91 -9.96
N VAL A 132 -0.57 -37.22 -11.10
CA VAL A 132 -0.95 -37.76 -12.41
C VAL A 132 -0.13 -39.00 -12.73
N MET A 133 1.19 -38.95 -12.54
CA MET A 133 2.10 -40.06 -12.78
C MET A 133 1.75 -41.27 -11.91
N GLU A 134 1.53 -41.08 -10.61
CA GLU A 134 1.13 -42.15 -9.67
C GLU A 134 -0.25 -42.74 -10.00
N LYS A 135 -1.16 -41.91 -10.53
CA LYS A 135 -2.54 -42.31 -10.85
C LYS A 135 -2.77 -42.65 -12.32
N THR A 136 -1.70 -42.89 -13.07
CA THR A 136 -1.76 -43.21 -14.51
C THR A 136 -2.67 -44.40 -14.82
N ARG A 137 -2.61 -45.47 -14.01
CA ARG A 137 -3.45 -46.67 -14.17
C ARG A 137 -4.94 -46.37 -13.89
N ASP A 138 -5.23 -45.61 -12.84
CA ASP A 138 -6.60 -45.20 -12.50
C ASP A 138 -7.21 -44.34 -13.63
N ILE A 139 -6.43 -43.43 -14.21
CA ILE A 139 -6.83 -42.61 -15.37
C ILE A 139 -7.11 -43.50 -16.59
N ALA A 140 -6.27 -44.51 -16.84
CA ALA A 140 -6.43 -45.43 -17.96
C ALA A 140 -7.72 -46.25 -17.85
N ILE A 141 -8.04 -46.75 -16.65
CA ILE A 141 -9.31 -47.45 -16.38
C ILE A 141 -10.49 -46.50 -16.63
N LEU A 142 -10.42 -45.26 -16.14
CA LEU A 142 -11.47 -44.26 -16.36
C LEU A 142 -11.73 -44.01 -17.85
N LYS A 143 -10.65 -43.87 -18.64
CA LYS A 143 -10.72 -43.67 -20.09
C LYS A 143 -11.20 -44.93 -20.82
N ALA A 144 -10.83 -46.13 -20.38
CA ALA A 144 -11.33 -47.39 -20.91
C ALA A 144 -12.84 -47.58 -20.67
N MET A 145 -13.36 -47.04 -19.55
CA MET A 145 -14.80 -46.97 -19.27
C MET A 145 -15.53 -45.86 -20.07
N GLY A 146 -14.84 -45.11 -20.94
CA GLY A 146 -15.44 -44.11 -21.82
C GLY A 146 -15.28 -42.66 -21.37
N ALA A 147 -14.46 -42.36 -20.36
CA ALA A 147 -14.21 -40.96 -19.97
C ALA A 147 -13.45 -40.20 -21.07
N SER A 148 -13.99 -39.05 -21.45
CA SER A 148 -13.35 -38.14 -22.42
C SER A 148 -12.13 -37.42 -21.83
N ASN A 149 -11.22 -36.97 -22.69
CA ASN A 149 -10.08 -36.14 -22.29
C ASN A 149 -10.51 -34.88 -21.53
N GLY A 150 -11.66 -34.29 -21.88
CA GLY A 150 -12.22 -33.13 -21.21
C GLY A 150 -12.66 -33.42 -19.77
N GLN A 151 -13.26 -34.59 -19.53
CA GLN A 151 -13.65 -35.02 -18.18
C GLN A 151 -12.42 -35.24 -17.29
N VAL A 152 -11.38 -35.91 -17.81
CA VAL A 152 -10.11 -36.10 -17.07
C VAL A 152 -9.47 -34.74 -16.75
N ARG A 153 -9.36 -33.84 -17.73
CA ARG A 153 -8.82 -32.49 -17.52
C ARG A 153 -9.59 -31.73 -16.43
N LYS A 154 -10.93 -31.80 -16.45
CA LYS A 154 -11.78 -31.13 -15.45
C LYS A 154 -11.52 -31.63 -14.03
N ILE A 155 -11.29 -32.93 -13.84
CA ILE A 155 -10.97 -33.51 -12.52
C ILE A 155 -9.69 -32.89 -11.96
N PHE A 156 -8.63 -32.82 -12.77
CA PHE A 156 -7.34 -32.30 -12.31
C PHE A 156 -7.35 -30.78 -12.10
N VAL A 157 -8.03 -30.02 -12.96
CA VAL A 157 -8.25 -28.58 -12.74
C VAL A 157 -9.03 -28.35 -11.45
N LEU A 158 -10.08 -29.14 -11.19
CA LEU A 158 -10.88 -29.00 -9.98
C LEU A 158 -10.06 -29.35 -8.72
N LYS A 159 -9.23 -30.39 -8.76
CA LYS A 159 -8.29 -30.71 -7.66
C LYS A 159 -7.35 -29.54 -7.38
N GLY A 160 -6.77 -28.97 -8.42
CA GLY A 160 -5.88 -27.81 -8.31
C GLY A 160 -6.57 -26.59 -7.71
N LEU A 161 -7.79 -26.28 -8.17
CA LEU A 161 -8.61 -25.21 -7.63
C LEU A 161 -9.01 -25.46 -6.17
N MET A 162 -9.33 -26.69 -5.78
CA MET A 162 -9.62 -27.02 -4.38
C MET A 162 -8.41 -26.77 -3.48
N ILE A 163 -7.21 -27.18 -3.90
CA ILE A 163 -5.97 -26.92 -3.15
C ILE A 163 -5.73 -25.41 -3.04
N GLY A 164 -5.86 -24.67 -4.14
CA GLY A 164 -5.72 -23.21 -4.15
C GLY A 164 -6.75 -22.49 -3.26
N ALA A 165 -8.00 -22.95 -3.28
CA ALA A 165 -9.08 -22.39 -2.46
C ALA A 165 -8.88 -22.64 -0.97
N VAL A 166 -8.52 -23.87 -0.57
CA VAL A 166 -8.22 -24.20 0.83
C VAL A 166 -6.99 -23.43 1.30
N GLY A 167 -5.94 -23.36 0.48
CA GLY A 167 -4.74 -22.59 0.80
C GLY A 167 -5.02 -21.10 0.96
N THR A 168 -5.81 -20.51 0.07
CA THR A 168 -6.21 -19.10 0.15
C THR A 168 -7.05 -18.84 1.39
N PHE A 169 -8.05 -19.69 1.66
CA PHE A 169 -8.92 -19.55 2.83
C PHE A 169 -8.14 -19.65 4.15
N VAL A 170 -7.26 -20.64 4.28
CA VAL A 170 -6.41 -20.79 5.48
C VAL A 170 -5.43 -19.64 5.59
N GLY A 171 -4.84 -19.20 4.46
CA GLY A 171 -3.92 -18.07 4.42
C GLY A 171 -4.57 -16.76 4.84
N GLU A 172 -5.77 -16.46 4.33
CA GLU A 172 -6.56 -15.30 4.76
C GLU A 172 -6.91 -15.38 6.24
N PHE A 173 -7.39 -16.52 6.71
CA PHE A 173 -7.76 -16.69 8.12
C PHE A 173 -6.57 -16.46 9.06
N LEU A 174 -5.40 -17.05 8.73
CA LEU A 174 -4.17 -16.84 9.49
C LEU A 174 -3.68 -15.39 9.39
N GLY A 175 -3.76 -14.77 8.20
CA GLY A 175 -3.39 -13.38 7.97
C GLY A 175 -4.22 -12.42 8.79
N TYR A 176 -5.55 -12.54 8.73
CA TYR A 176 -6.48 -11.75 9.55
C TYR A 176 -6.25 -11.99 11.05
N GLY A 177 -6.02 -13.23 11.47
CA GLY A 177 -5.68 -13.57 12.85
C GLY A 177 -4.40 -12.87 13.33
N LEU A 178 -3.37 -12.85 12.48
CA LEU A 178 -2.11 -12.16 12.78
C LEU A 178 -2.30 -10.64 12.83
N CYS A 179 -3.03 -10.05 11.89
CA CYS A 179 -3.36 -8.62 11.90
C CYS A 179 -4.14 -8.22 13.16
N PHE A 180 -5.10 -9.04 13.59
CA PHE A 180 -5.83 -8.82 14.83
C PHE A 180 -4.92 -8.86 16.07
N LEU A 181 -3.99 -9.81 16.11
CA LEU A 181 -3.03 -9.94 17.20
C LEU A 181 -2.06 -8.75 17.25
N LEU A 182 -1.53 -8.34 16.11
CA LEU A 182 -0.66 -7.15 15.98
C LEU A 182 -1.37 -5.88 16.43
N LYS A 183 -2.65 -5.72 16.06
CA LYS A 183 -3.49 -4.59 16.48
C LYS A 183 -3.75 -4.56 18.00
N ARG A 184 -3.82 -5.72 18.66
CA ARG A 184 -4.20 -5.83 20.08
C ARG A 184 -3.03 -5.68 21.05
N TYR A 185 -1.83 -6.07 20.64
CA TYR A 185 -0.68 -6.23 21.54
C TYR A 185 0.50 -5.29 21.23
N GLU A 186 0.40 -4.44 20.19
CA GLU A 186 1.40 -3.39 19.88
C GLU A 186 2.86 -3.88 19.98
N PHE A 187 3.15 -5.09 19.49
CA PHE A 187 4.47 -5.74 19.63
C PHE A 187 5.65 -4.95 19.05
N ILE A 188 5.38 -3.97 18.20
CA ILE A 188 6.39 -3.18 17.49
C ILE A 188 6.20 -1.72 17.89
N GLU A 189 7.01 -1.27 18.84
CA GLU A 189 7.20 0.15 19.11
C GLU A 189 8.06 0.74 17.99
N LEU A 190 7.52 1.74 17.31
CA LEU A 190 8.28 2.49 16.30
C LEU A 190 8.97 3.65 17.01
N PRO A 191 10.27 3.91 16.74
CA PRO A 191 10.89 5.15 17.19
C PRO A 191 10.12 6.31 16.57
N ALA A 192 9.35 7.01 17.41
CA ALA A 192 8.43 8.07 17.02
C ALA A 192 9.15 9.18 16.22
N ASP A 193 10.43 9.38 16.52
CA ASP A 193 11.33 10.35 15.88
C ASP A 193 11.44 10.18 14.35
N ILE A 194 11.21 8.97 13.82
CA ILE A 194 11.39 8.66 12.38
C ILE A 194 10.05 8.43 11.66
N TYR A 195 9.07 7.80 12.33
CA TYR A 195 7.85 7.30 11.67
C TYR A 195 6.58 8.09 11.98
N TYR A 196 6.67 9.17 12.75
CA TYR A 196 5.55 10.10 13.02
C TYR A 196 4.32 9.45 13.68
N LEU A 197 4.44 8.20 14.15
CA LEU A 197 3.40 7.37 14.76
C LEU A 197 4.02 6.60 15.92
N SER A 198 3.35 6.61 17.08
CA SER A 198 3.80 5.92 18.30
C SER A 198 3.62 4.40 18.20
N THR A 199 2.65 3.94 17.40
CA THR A 199 2.32 2.53 17.19
C THR A 199 1.94 2.31 15.72
N LEU A 200 2.17 1.12 15.17
CA LEU A 200 1.84 0.80 13.78
C LEU A 200 0.31 0.58 13.66
N PRO A 201 -0.47 1.48 13.03
CA PRO A 201 -1.90 1.26 12.86
C PRO A 201 -2.11 0.15 11.83
N VAL A 202 -2.48 -1.04 12.31
CA VAL A 202 -2.84 -2.15 11.44
C VAL A 202 -4.27 -1.97 10.97
N GLU A 203 -4.41 -1.42 9.77
CA GLU A 203 -5.68 -1.36 9.03
C GLU A 203 -5.63 -2.34 7.86
N VAL A 204 -6.56 -3.28 7.85
CA VAL A 204 -6.70 -4.24 6.76
C VAL A 204 -7.70 -3.69 5.76
N ASP A 205 -7.23 -3.38 4.56
CA ASP A 205 -8.08 -2.97 3.46
C ASP A 205 -8.69 -4.20 2.77
N PHE A 206 -10.03 -4.21 2.67
CA PHE A 206 -10.77 -5.32 2.08
C PHE A 206 -10.48 -5.48 0.58
N LEU A 207 -10.30 -4.38 -0.13
CA LEU A 207 -10.07 -4.38 -1.58
C LEU A 207 -8.66 -4.91 -1.89
N ASP A 208 -7.65 -4.52 -1.11
CA ASP A 208 -6.30 -5.10 -1.23
C ASP A 208 -6.32 -6.61 -0.97
N THR A 209 -7.04 -7.06 0.06
CA THR A 209 -7.15 -8.50 0.36
C THR A 209 -7.86 -9.27 -0.74
N LEU A 210 -8.98 -8.72 -1.26
CA LEU A 210 -9.73 -9.31 -2.36
C LEU A 210 -8.90 -9.43 -3.64
N ILE A 211 -8.10 -8.40 -3.98
CA ILE A 211 -7.22 -8.43 -5.15
C ILE A 211 -6.20 -9.57 -5.02
N ILE A 212 -5.59 -9.73 -3.84
CA ILE A 212 -4.61 -10.80 -3.58
C ILE A 212 -5.27 -12.18 -3.69
N ALA A 213 -6.47 -12.36 -3.14
CA ALA A 213 -7.22 -13.61 -3.20
C ALA A 213 -7.61 -14.01 -4.64
N VAL A 214 -8.06 -13.04 -5.43
CA VAL A 214 -8.39 -13.28 -6.85
C VAL A 214 -7.13 -13.57 -7.65
N ALA A 215 -6.05 -12.81 -7.43
CA ALA A 215 -4.77 -13.03 -8.11
C ALA A 215 -4.19 -14.41 -7.79
N SER A 216 -4.21 -14.84 -6.53
CA SER A 216 -3.72 -16.17 -6.12
C SER A 216 -4.52 -17.29 -6.77
N MET A 217 -5.84 -17.15 -6.84
CA MET A 217 -6.72 -18.13 -7.47
C MET A 217 -6.49 -18.23 -8.98
N VAL A 218 -6.31 -17.08 -9.66
CA VAL A 218 -5.98 -17.03 -11.09
C VAL A 218 -4.63 -17.71 -11.35
N ILE A 219 -3.61 -17.42 -10.54
CA ILE A 219 -2.29 -18.04 -10.70
C ILE A 219 -2.36 -19.55 -10.45
N CYS A 220 -3.08 -20.00 -9.42
CA CYS A 220 -3.31 -21.43 -9.16
C CYS A 220 -4.02 -22.09 -10.34
N TYR A 221 -5.11 -21.49 -10.84
CA TYR A 221 -5.82 -21.99 -12.01
C TYR A 221 -4.87 -22.17 -13.20
N LEU A 222 -4.10 -21.12 -13.55
CA LEU A 222 -3.16 -21.16 -14.68
C LEU A 222 -2.09 -22.25 -14.51
N ALA A 223 -1.54 -22.40 -13.30
CA ALA A 223 -0.54 -23.43 -13.01
C ALA A 223 -1.10 -24.85 -13.17
N THR A 224 -2.38 -25.06 -12.89
CA THR A 224 -3.02 -26.39 -12.96
C THR A 224 -3.40 -26.81 -14.39
N LEU A 225 -3.43 -25.86 -15.34
CA LEU A 225 -3.79 -26.16 -16.73
C LEU A 225 -2.79 -27.08 -17.42
N TYR A 226 -1.49 -26.90 -17.16
CA TYR A 226 -0.45 -27.71 -17.78
C TYR A 226 -0.50 -29.19 -17.31
N PRO A 227 -0.49 -29.50 -16.00
CA PRO A 227 -0.63 -30.88 -15.52
C PRO A 227 -1.95 -31.52 -15.96
N ALA A 228 -3.06 -30.78 -15.91
CA ALA A 228 -4.37 -31.31 -16.30
C ALA A 228 -4.45 -31.66 -17.79
N HIS A 229 -3.79 -30.87 -18.65
CA HIS A 229 -3.67 -31.19 -20.07
C HIS A 229 -2.83 -32.44 -20.30
N GLN A 230 -1.71 -32.56 -19.59
CA GLN A 230 -0.85 -33.75 -19.67
C GLN A 230 -1.60 -35.02 -19.23
N ALA A 231 -2.34 -34.97 -18.13
CA ALA A 231 -3.18 -36.08 -17.67
C ALA A 231 -4.23 -36.51 -18.71
N SER A 232 -4.85 -35.54 -19.38
CA SER A 232 -5.87 -35.82 -20.39
C SER A 232 -5.34 -36.55 -21.62
N LYS A 233 -4.05 -36.37 -21.96
CA LYS A 233 -3.40 -36.96 -23.13
C LYS A 233 -2.82 -38.36 -22.91
N LEU A 234 -2.90 -38.92 -21.70
CA LEU A 234 -2.43 -40.28 -21.42
C LEU A 234 -3.19 -41.32 -22.27
N ASN A 235 -2.45 -42.21 -22.92
CA ASN A 235 -3.01 -43.31 -23.72
C ASN A 235 -3.36 -44.49 -22.80
N PRO A 236 -4.62 -44.96 -22.75
CA PRO A 236 -5.03 -46.06 -21.89
C PRO A 236 -4.25 -47.36 -22.15
N VAL A 237 -3.87 -47.61 -23.41
CA VAL A 237 -3.19 -48.84 -23.81
C VAL A 237 -1.76 -48.88 -23.27
N ASP A 238 -1.03 -47.77 -23.38
CA ASP A 238 0.34 -47.68 -22.89
C ASP A 238 0.37 -47.71 -21.36
N ALA A 239 -0.59 -47.04 -20.72
CA ALA A 239 -0.73 -47.01 -19.27
C ALA A 239 -1.10 -48.36 -18.64
N LEU A 240 -1.82 -49.24 -19.34
CA LEU A 240 -2.18 -50.58 -18.85
C LEU A 240 -1.13 -51.66 -19.21
N ARG A 241 -0.35 -51.44 -20.28
CA ARG A 241 0.66 -52.39 -20.75
C ARG A 241 2.02 -52.22 -20.05
N TYR A 242 2.34 -50.99 -19.62
CA TYR A 242 3.61 -50.65 -18.96
C TYR A 242 3.45 -50.18 -17.50
N GLY A 243 2.24 -50.26 -16.93
CA GLY A 243 1.91 -49.83 -15.56
C GLY A 243 1.37 -50.94 -14.66
#